data_AF-A0A1K1NDF6-F1
#
_entry.id   AF-A0A1K1NDF6-F1
#
_cell.length_a   1.000
_cell.length_b   1.000
_cell.length_c   1.000
_cell.angle_alpha   90.00
_cell.angle_beta   90.00
_cell.angle_gamma   90.00
#
_symmetry.space_group_name_H-M   'P 1'
#
loop_
_entity.id
_entity.type
_entity.pdbx_description
1 polymer ?
#
loop_
_entity_poly.entity_id
_entity_poly.type
_entity_poly.pdbx_seq_one_letter_code
_entity_poly.pdbx_strand_id
1 'polypeptide(L)'
;MDKGYEKERFEKLGIKTSVAKKFRKFCRKMSCSQSMGLLLMIDFFEEHGISPKESLGPNMQTLESKIKKRINAVIAIMRDVEKTQTKPTVAMLQSLFEVDEPKKKPLILEKKYAGDKQKEPKFREKKSTNDKP
;
A
#
# COMPACT_ATOMS: atom_id res chain seq x y z
N MET A 1 20.07 10.42 -13.20
CA MET A 1 21.22 10.69 -12.33
C MET A 1 20.95 10.08 -10.98
N ASP A 2 21.99 9.58 -10.33
CA ASP A 2 21.92 8.88 -9.06
C ASP A 2 21.86 9.93 -7.95
N LYS A 3 20.65 10.17 -7.44
CA LYS A 3 20.38 11.28 -6.50
C LYS A 3 21.09 11.06 -5.17
N GLY A 4 21.86 12.04 -4.72
CA GLY A 4 22.68 11.95 -3.50
C GLY A 4 24.08 11.36 -3.73
N TYR A 5 24.35 10.83 -4.93
CA TYR A 5 25.60 10.20 -5.31
C TYR A 5 26.25 10.89 -6.52
N GLU A 6 25.80 12.10 -6.88
CA GLU A 6 26.19 12.77 -8.12
C GLU A 6 27.68 13.12 -8.19
N LYS A 7 28.33 13.26 -7.03
CA LYS A 7 29.75 13.63 -6.91
C LYS A 7 30.66 12.44 -6.66
N GLU A 8 30.12 11.24 -6.52
CA GLU A 8 30.91 10.04 -6.24
C GLU A 8 31.59 9.50 -7.50
N ARG A 9 32.79 8.94 -7.31
CA ARG A 9 33.52 8.27 -8.38
C ARG A 9 33.09 6.81 -8.47
N PHE A 10 33.08 6.28 -9.68
CA PHE A 10 32.84 4.86 -9.90
C PHE A 10 34.04 4.02 -9.48
N GLU A 11 33.78 2.97 -8.73
CA GLU A 11 34.75 1.91 -8.43
C GLU A 11 34.67 0.75 -9.41
N LYS A 12 35.78 0.03 -9.59
CA LYS A 12 35.82 -1.17 -10.44
C LYS A 12 35.38 -2.40 -9.65
N LEU A 13 34.20 -2.93 -9.97
CA LEU A 13 33.71 -4.21 -9.45
C LEU A 13 33.67 -5.28 -10.55
N GLY A 14 34.45 -6.35 -10.37
CA GLY A 14 34.44 -7.50 -11.27
C GLY A 14 33.28 -8.45 -10.96
N ILE A 15 32.43 -8.73 -11.94
CA ILE A 15 31.37 -9.75 -11.85
C ILE A 15 31.34 -10.63 -13.11
N LYS A 16 30.89 -11.89 -12.97
CA LYS A 16 30.79 -12.82 -14.10
C LYS A 16 29.88 -12.25 -15.19
N THR A 17 30.25 -12.45 -16.46
CA THR A 17 29.53 -11.90 -17.62
C THR A 17 28.04 -12.28 -17.65
N SER A 18 27.70 -13.52 -17.29
CA SER A 18 26.31 -13.98 -17.21
C SER A 18 25.50 -13.24 -16.14
N VAL A 19 26.12 -13.00 -14.98
CA VAL A 19 25.52 -12.25 -13.87
C VAL A 19 25.35 -10.78 -14.25
N ALA A 20 26.36 -10.15 -14.86
CA ALA A 20 26.29 -8.77 -15.33
C ALA A 20 25.14 -8.56 -16.33
N LYS A 21 24.95 -9.50 -17.27
CA LYS A 21 23.83 -9.46 -18.22
C LYS A 21 22.47 -9.54 -17.52
N LYS A 22 22.34 -10.44 -16.52
CA LYS A 22 21.10 -10.57 -15.73
C LYS A 22 20.81 -9.31 -14.92
N PHE A 23 21.82 -8.78 -14.24
CA PHE A 23 21.72 -7.57 -13.43
C PHE A 23 21.34 -6.34 -14.27
N ARG A 24 21.98 -6.13 -15.43
CA ARG A 24 21.63 -5.02 -16.34
C ARG A 24 20.17 -5.09 -16.81
N LYS A 25 19.64 -6.29 -17.08
CA LYS A 25 18.22 -6.47 -17.42
C LYS A 25 17.31 -6.10 -16.25
N PHE A 26 17.69 -6.51 -15.03
CA PHE A 26 16.96 -6.17 -13.81
C PHE A 26 16.91 -4.65 -13.58
N CYS A 27 18.06 -3.95 -13.64
CA CYS A 27 18.11 -2.50 -13.46
C CYS A 27 17.24 -1.76 -14.49
N ARG A 28 17.24 -2.20 -15.76
CA ARG A 28 16.36 -1.64 -16.80
C ARG A 28 14.88 -1.83 -16.47
N LYS A 29 14.49 -2.99 -15.93
CA LYS A 29 13.11 -3.27 -15.52
C LYS A 29 12.68 -2.36 -14.35
N MET A 30 13.61 -2.08 -13.44
CA MET A 30 13.38 -1.21 -12.27
C MET A 30 13.63 0.29 -12.58
N SER A 31 13.94 0.64 -13.84
CA SER A 31 14.24 2.01 -14.27
C SER A 31 15.32 2.72 -13.43
N CYS A 32 16.31 1.97 -12.94
CA CYS A 32 17.40 2.47 -12.10
C CYS A 32 18.78 2.27 -12.74
N SER A 33 19.78 3.02 -12.26
CA SER A 33 21.17 2.80 -12.64
C SER A 33 21.68 1.48 -12.04
N GLN A 34 22.84 1.00 -12.50
CA GLN A 34 23.46 -0.21 -11.94
C GLN A 34 23.88 -0.01 -10.47
N SER A 35 24.41 1.16 -10.12
CA SER A 35 24.79 1.47 -8.73
C SER A 35 23.56 1.53 -7.82
N MET A 36 22.51 2.25 -8.24
CA MET A 36 21.27 2.36 -7.45
C MET A 36 20.53 1.03 -7.38
N GLY A 37 20.54 0.22 -8.45
CA GLY A 37 19.96 -1.11 -8.43
C GLY A 37 20.64 -2.05 -7.44
N LEU A 38 21.96 -1.90 -7.24
CA LEU A 38 22.70 -2.68 -6.25
C LEU A 38 22.38 -2.20 -4.83
N LEU A 39 22.37 -0.88 -4.60
CA LEU A 39 22.00 -0.29 -3.32
C LEU A 39 20.59 -0.71 -2.90
N LEU A 40 19.61 -0.57 -3.79
CA LEU A 40 18.23 -1.00 -3.53
C LEU A 40 18.13 -2.48 -3.16
N MET A 41 18.96 -3.34 -3.75
CA MET A 41 18.98 -4.76 -3.37
C MET A 41 19.52 -4.95 -1.94
N ILE A 42 20.58 -4.23 -1.57
CA ILE A 42 21.17 -4.31 -0.23
C ILE A 42 20.17 -3.79 0.81
N ASP A 43 19.66 -2.57 0.61
CA ASP A 43 18.69 -1.94 1.50
C ASP A 43 17.44 -2.81 1.67
N PHE A 44 16.94 -3.41 0.58
CA PHE A 44 15.79 -4.31 0.66
C PHE A 44 16.03 -5.49 1.61
N PHE A 45 17.18 -6.15 1.54
CA PHE A 45 17.47 -7.29 2.41
C PHE A 45 17.72 -6.85 3.86
N GLU A 46 18.41 -5.74 4.08
CA GLU A 46 18.72 -5.20 5.40
C GLU A 46 17.47 -4.69 6.13
N GLU A 47 16.66 -3.85 5.47
CA GLU A 47 15.44 -3.27 6.04
C GLU A 47 14.40 -4.34 6.39
N HIS A 48 14.30 -5.39 5.58
CA HIS A 48 13.33 -6.46 5.81
C HIS A 48 13.90 -7.58 6.69
N GLY A 49 15.20 -7.56 7.02
CA GLY A 49 15.86 -8.60 7.81
C GLY A 49 15.84 -9.98 7.14
N ILE A 50 15.85 -10.03 5.80
CA ILE A 50 15.75 -11.27 5.03
C ILE A 50 17.11 -11.59 4.40
N SER A 51 17.55 -12.85 4.51
CA SER A 51 18.78 -13.28 3.83
C SER A 51 18.52 -13.63 2.36
N PRO A 52 19.39 -13.21 1.42
CA PRO A 52 19.31 -13.67 0.02
C PRO A 52 19.61 -15.17 -0.15
N LYS A 53 20.10 -15.84 0.90
CA LYS A 53 20.29 -17.30 0.94
C LYS A 53 19.04 -18.04 1.41
N GLU A 54 18.10 -17.35 2.04
CA GLU A 54 16.86 -17.94 2.51
C GLU A 54 15.87 -18.04 1.35
N SER A 55 15.22 -19.19 1.22
CA SER A 55 14.09 -19.32 0.33
C SER A 55 12.86 -18.77 1.04
N LEU A 56 12.36 -17.61 0.59
CA LEU A 56 11.06 -17.08 1.02
C LEU A 56 9.89 -18.02 0.65
N GLY A 57 10.17 -19.01 -0.22
CA GLY A 57 9.26 -20.06 -0.63
C GLY A 57 7.92 -19.55 -1.22
N PRO A 58 7.01 -20.46 -1.59
CA PRO A 58 5.59 -20.11 -1.75
C PRO A 58 4.96 -19.64 -0.43
N ASN A 59 5.71 -19.78 0.68
CA ASN A 59 5.25 -19.53 2.02
C ASN A 59 5.05 -18.06 2.37
N MET A 60 5.58 -17.10 1.62
CA MET A 60 5.27 -15.69 1.90
C MET A 60 3.77 -15.40 1.68
N GLN A 61 3.18 -15.97 0.62
CA GLN A 61 1.73 -15.89 0.39
C GLN A 61 0.95 -16.73 1.42
N THR A 62 1.45 -17.91 1.79
CA THR A 62 0.78 -18.73 2.83
C THR A 62 0.87 -18.06 4.21
N LEU A 63 1.98 -17.41 4.54
CA LEU A 63 2.19 -16.63 5.75
C LEU A 63 1.24 -15.43 5.78
N GLU A 64 1.14 -14.69 4.68
CA GLU A 64 0.16 -13.60 4.53
C GLU A 64 -1.27 -14.11 4.79
N SER A 65 -1.63 -15.27 4.22
CA SER A 65 -2.95 -15.86 4.45
C SER A 65 -3.18 -16.32 5.90
N LYS A 66 -2.14 -16.85 6.57
CA LYS A 66 -2.18 -17.22 7.99
C LYS A 66 -2.34 -15.99 8.88
N ILE A 67 -1.65 -14.89 8.58
CA ILE A 67 -1.78 -13.62 9.29
C ILE A 67 -3.20 -13.05 9.11
N LYS A 68 -3.74 -13.02 7.89
CA LYS A 68 -5.13 -12.60 7.62
C LYS A 68 -6.14 -13.42 8.42
N LYS A 69 -5.98 -14.76 8.49
CA LYS A 69 -6.84 -15.63 9.30
C LYS A 69 -6.75 -15.30 10.79
N ARG A 70 -5.56 -15.06 11.33
CA ARG A 70 -5.35 -14.66 12.73
C ARG A 70 -6.03 -13.32 13.04
N ILE A 71 -5.88 -12.32 12.17
CA ILE A 71 -6.53 -11.01 12.34
C ILE A 71 -8.06 -11.16 12.33
N ASN A 72 -8.62 -11.92 11.40
CA ASN A 72 -10.07 -12.17 11.34
C ASN A 72 -10.59 -12.87 12.61
N ALA A 73 -9.82 -13.81 13.16
CA ALA A 73 -10.16 -14.47 14.42
C ALA A 73 -10.15 -13.47 15.60
N VAL A 74 -9.13 -12.61 15.69
CA VAL A 74 -9.07 -11.55 16.72
C VAL A 74 -10.25 -10.58 16.59
N ILE A 75 -10.60 -10.15 15.37
CA ILE A 75 -11.79 -9.30 15.13
C ILE A 75 -13.07 -10.02 15.58
N ALA A 76 -13.21 -11.31 15.31
CA ALA A 76 -14.36 -12.08 15.73
C ALA A 76 -14.46 -12.15 17.27
N ILE A 77 -13.35 -12.40 17.95
CA ILE A 77 -13.28 -12.40 19.42
C ILE A 77 -13.64 -11.01 19.97
N MET A 78 -13.06 -9.94 19.43
CA MET A 78 -13.37 -8.57 19.86
C MET A 78 -14.87 -8.24 19.67
N ARG A 79 -15.47 -8.64 18.54
CA ARG A 79 -16.91 -8.47 18.28
C ARG A 79 -17.78 -9.28 19.24
N ASP A 80 -17.33 -10.48 19.62
CA ASP A 80 -18.04 -11.33 20.54
C ASP A 80 -18.04 -10.75 21.97
N VAL A 81 -16.87 -10.32 22.45
CA VAL A 81 -16.72 -9.56 23.71
C VAL A 81 -17.58 -8.30 23.66
N GLU A 82 -17.60 -7.61 22.50
CA GLU A 82 -18.40 -6.40 22.34
C GLU A 82 -19.90 -6.65 22.57
N LYS A 83 -20.41 -7.74 21.99
CA LYS A 83 -21.84 -8.13 22.04
C LYS A 83 -22.24 -8.75 23.38
N THR A 84 -21.39 -9.58 23.97
CA THR A 84 -21.73 -10.38 25.15
C THR A 84 -21.51 -9.63 26.46
N GLN A 85 -20.48 -8.78 26.53
CA GLN A 85 -20.08 -8.09 27.76
C GLN A 85 -20.33 -6.59 27.65
N THR A 86 -19.56 -5.88 26.81
CA THR A 86 -19.53 -4.42 26.89
C THR A 86 -20.84 -3.74 26.47
N LYS A 87 -21.54 -4.23 25.42
CA LYS A 87 -22.82 -3.62 25.00
C LYS A 87 -23.92 -3.75 26.07
N PRO A 88 -24.19 -4.94 26.63
CA PRO A 88 -25.11 -5.08 27.75
C PRO A 88 -24.71 -4.24 28.96
N THR A 89 -23.42 -4.18 29.33
CA THR A 89 -22.97 -3.35 30.45
C THR A 89 -23.21 -1.86 30.21
N VAL A 90 -22.93 -1.37 29.00
CA VAL A 90 -23.21 0.02 28.62
C VAL A 90 -24.71 0.29 28.67
N ALA A 91 -25.54 -0.61 28.14
CA ALA A 91 -27.00 -0.47 28.19
C ALA A 91 -27.53 -0.46 29.63
N MET A 92 -27.02 -1.34 30.49
CA MET A 92 -27.37 -1.33 31.92
C MET A 92 -27.00 -0.01 32.60
N LEU A 93 -25.79 0.49 32.37
CA LEU A 93 -25.35 1.77 32.93
C LEU A 93 -26.21 2.93 32.40
N GLN A 94 -26.54 2.94 31.12
CA GLN A 94 -27.46 3.93 30.54
C GLN A 94 -28.83 3.89 31.20
N SER A 95 -29.38 2.68 31.43
CA SER A 95 -30.65 2.51 32.15
C SER A 95 -30.59 2.97 33.61
N LEU A 96 -29.45 2.81 34.30
CA LEU A 96 -29.27 3.25 35.69
C LEU A 96 -29.13 4.77 35.83
N PHE A 97 -28.52 5.43 34.84
CA PHE A 97 -28.28 6.87 34.87
C PHE A 97 -29.29 7.68 34.06
N GLU A 98 -30.31 7.03 33.47
CA GLU A 98 -31.29 7.64 32.54
C GLU A 98 -30.62 8.48 31.44
N VAL A 99 -29.41 8.07 31.03
CA VAL A 99 -28.65 8.78 29.99
C VAL A 99 -29.19 8.29 28.65
N ASP A 100 -29.85 9.19 27.92
CA ASP A 100 -30.30 8.96 26.55
C ASP A 100 -29.19 8.33 25.70
N GLU A 101 -29.55 7.36 24.86
CA GLU A 101 -28.60 6.72 23.94
C GLU A 101 -27.80 7.80 23.19
N PRO A 102 -26.46 7.73 23.17
CA PRO A 102 -25.67 8.65 22.38
C PRO A 102 -26.10 8.55 20.92
N LYS A 103 -26.67 9.64 20.38
CA LYS A 103 -27.18 9.73 19.01
C LYS A 103 -26.21 9.03 18.06
N LYS A 104 -26.68 7.98 17.36
CA LYS A 104 -25.87 7.21 16.41
C LYS A 104 -25.21 8.18 15.43
N LYS A 105 -23.91 8.39 15.59
CA LYS A 105 -23.12 9.18 14.64
C LYS A 105 -23.19 8.46 13.30
N PRO A 106 -23.51 9.16 12.19
CA PRO A 106 -23.60 8.51 10.90
C PRO A 106 -22.26 7.84 10.56
N LEU A 107 -22.32 6.58 10.14
CA LEU A 107 -21.16 5.86 9.63
C LEU A 107 -20.65 6.60 8.40
N ILE A 108 -19.45 7.18 8.49
CA ILE A 108 -18.76 7.78 7.35
C ILE A 108 -18.26 6.62 6.49
N LEU A 109 -19.10 6.17 5.55
CA LEU A 109 -18.72 5.21 4.51
C LEU A 109 -18.01 5.97 3.39
N GLU A 110 -16.73 5.68 3.16
CA GLU A 110 -16.05 6.10 1.93
C GLU A 110 -16.83 5.56 0.74
N LYS A 111 -17.38 6.47 -0.06
CA LYS A 111 -18.09 6.13 -1.30
C LYS A 111 -17.06 5.55 -2.26
N LYS A 112 -17.00 4.21 -2.37
CA LYS A 112 -16.27 3.58 -3.47
C LYS A 112 -16.97 3.94 -4.76
N TYR A 113 -16.37 4.86 -5.52
CA TYR A 113 -16.78 5.18 -6.89
C TYR A 113 -16.45 3.97 -7.78
N ALA A 114 -17.35 2.99 -7.78
CA ALA A 114 -17.37 1.94 -8.79
C ALA A 114 -18.22 2.42 -9.98
N GLY A 115 -17.55 2.73 -11.09
CA GLY A 115 -18.00 2.52 -12.47
C GLY A 115 -19.25 3.22 -13.01
N ASP A 116 -19.03 4.00 -14.08
CA ASP A 116 -19.97 4.32 -15.18
C ASP A 116 -21.14 5.30 -14.87
N LYS A 117 -21.44 6.35 -15.63
CA LYS A 117 -21.33 6.61 -17.07
C LYS A 117 -21.11 8.12 -17.32
N GLN A 118 -20.42 8.39 -18.43
CA GLN A 118 -20.28 9.65 -19.18
C GLN A 118 -21.15 10.83 -18.66
N LYS A 119 -20.52 11.82 -18.03
CA LYS A 119 -21.09 13.17 -18.00
C LYS A 119 -20.42 13.96 -19.10
N GLU A 120 -21.21 14.34 -20.11
CA GLU A 120 -20.78 15.26 -21.15
C GLU A 120 -20.13 16.52 -20.51
N PRO A 121 -19.03 17.02 -21.08
CA PRO A 121 -18.42 18.25 -20.57
C PRO A 121 -19.40 19.41 -20.73
N LYS A 122 -19.77 20.05 -19.62
CA LYS A 122 -20.71 21.19 -19.57
C LYS A 122 -20.22 22.46 -20.27
N PHE A 123 -19.04 22.44 -20.87
CA PHE A 123 -18.45 23.58 -21.55
C PHE A 123 -17.82 23.16 -22.88
N ARG A 124 -18.29 23.77 -23.96
CA ARG A 124 -17.62 23.80 -25.27
C ARG A 124 -17.21 25.24 -25.55
N GLU A 125 -15.93 25.45 -25.84
CA GLU A 125 -15.42 26.76 -26.25
C GLU A 125 -16.13 27.23 -27.53
N LYS A 126 -16.56 28.49 -27.54
CA LYS A 126 -17.05 29.15 -28.76
C LYS A 126 -15.83 29.46 -29.63
N LYS A 127 -15.81 28.94 -30.86
CA LYS A 127 -14.86 29.40 -31.88
C LYS A 127 -15.19 30.86 -32.23
N SER A 128 -14.26 31.76 -31.99
CA SER A 128 -14.28 33.12 -32.53
C SER A 128 -14.02 33.03 -34.04
N THR A 129 -15.02 33.36 -34.85
CA THR A 129 -14.83 33.75 -36.24
C THR A 129 -14.41 35.22 -36.25
N ASN A 130 -13.12 35.47 -36.43
CA ASN A 130 -12.62 36.78 -36.85
C ASN A 130 -12.33 36.71 -38.34
N ASP A 131 -13.35 36.96 -39.16
CA ASP A 131 -13.11 37.44 -40.52
C ASP A 131 -12.76 38.93 -40.44
N LYS A 132 -11.63 39.27 -41.05
CA LYS A 132 -11.15 40.62 -41.37
C LYS A 132 -11.05 40.69 -42.90
N PRO A 133 -11.00 41.90 -43.47
CA PRO A 133 -11.90 43.04 -43.37
C PRO A 133 -12.96 43.02 -44.50
#